data_AF-A0A414HG14-F1
#
_entry.id   AF-A0A414HG14-F1
#
_cell.length_a   1.000
_cell.length_b   1.000
_cell.length_c   1.000
_cell.angle_alpha   90.00
_cell.angle_beta   90.00
_cell.angle_gamma   90.00
#
_symmetry.space_group_name_H-M   'P 1'
#
loop_
_entity.id
_entity.type
_entity.pdbx_description
1 polymer ?
#
loop_
_entity_poly.entity_id
_entity_poly.type
_entity_poly.pdbx_seq_one_letter_code
_entity_poly.pdbx_strand_id
1 'polypeptide(L)'
;MITVTLLPGKDTVSIYKKTGIIPPEENTADSGGHVITRQFGTEAEYRAYAMAVEDLEGHRGRQMPAPVTSPAPSFRTGDFVRLTDETVGSIRRSFGDGPAAYRKEMLLEVIYLRPSSENPTVGVRDIHEDDVQEFNAVSLRPLTAEDLLGIFSTV
;
A
#
# COMPACT_ATOMS: atom_id res chain seq x y z
N MET A 1 -7.09 -3.18 3.56
CA MET A 1 -7.38 -1.77 3.88
C MET A 1 -7.62 -1.04 2.56
N ILE A 2 -8.71 -0.29 2.44
CA ILE A 2 -9.08 0.43 1.20
C ILE A 2 -8.88 1.92 1.46
N THR A 3 -8.04 2.56 0.67
CA THR A 3 -7.83 4.01 0.73
C THR A 3 -8.61 4.65 -0.42
N VAL A 4 -9.48 5.60 -0.08
CA VAL A 4 -10.30 6.31 -1.04
C VAL A 4 -9.95 7.78 -1.00
N THR A 5 -9.72 8.35 -2.17
CA THR A 5 -9.51 9.77 -2.35
C THR A 5 -10.79 10.37 -2.92
N LEU A 6 -11.49 11.18 -2.13
CA LEU A 6 -12.64 11.94 -2.61
C LEU A 6 -12.16 13.22 -3.30
N LEU A 7 -12.68 13.50 -4.49
CA LEU A 7 -12.43 14.74 -5.23
C LEU A 7 -13.74 15.56 -5.33
N PRO A 8 -13.94 16.57 -4.47
CA PRO A 8 -14.97 17.57 -4.64
C PRO A 8 -14.57 18.51 -5.79
N GLY A 9 -15.56 18.96 -6.55
CA GLY A 9 -15.37 19.99 -7.57
C GLY A 9 -15.31 19.41 -8.98
N LYS A 10 -16.08 20.02 -9.87
CA LYS A 10 -16.20 19.63 -11.28
C LYS A 10 -14.85 19.74 -12.02
N ASP A 11 -14.02 20.70 -11.62
CA ASP A 11 -12.73 20.98 -12.24
C ASP A 11 -11.67 19.96 -11.79
N THR A 12 -11.65 19.61 -10.50
CA THR A 12 -10.80 18.55 -9.93
C THR A 12 -11.03 17.19 -10.60
N VAL A 13 -12.30 16.83 -10.81
CA VAL A 13 -12.70 15.60 -11.49
C VAL A 13 -12.27 15.63 -12.96
N SER A 14 -12.41 16.78 -13.63
CA SER A 14 -12.01 16.95 -15.03
C SER A 14 -10.50 16.78 -15.21
N ILE A 15 -9.70 17.36 -14.31
CA ILE A 15 -8.24 17.20 -14.30
C ILE A 15 -7.88 15.73 -14.11
N TYR A 16 -8.42 15.07 -13.09
CA TYR A 16 -8.15 13.66 -12.80
C TYR A 16 -8.50 12.75 -13.99
N LYS A 17 -9.65 12.96 -14.65
CA LYS A 17 -10.03 12.18 -15.84
C LYS A 17 -9.07 12.37 -17.01
N LYS A 18 -8.47 13.55 -17.14
CA LYS A 18 -7.55 13.87 -18.22
C LYS A 18 -6.12 13.36 -17.96
N THR A 19 -5.68 13.33 -16.70
CA THR A 19 -4.29 13.07 -16.34
C THR A 19 -4.07 11.75 -15.61
N GLY A 20 -5.09 11.17 -14.99
CA GLY A 20 -4.97 10.03 -14.07
C GLY A 20 -4.28 10.37 -12.75
N ILE A 21 -3.98 11.65 -12.51
CA ILE A 21 -3.21 12.13 -11.35
C ILE A 21 -4.12 12.99 -10.49
N ILE A 22 -4.12 12.75 -9.17
CA ILE A 22 -4.83 13.58 -8.20
C ILE A 22 -4.12 14.93 -8.11
N PRO A 23 -4.77 16.05 -8.48
CA PRO A 23 -4.14 17.36 -8.40
C PRO A 23 -3.84 17.74 -6.94
N PRO A 24 -2.68 18.37 -6.66
CA PRO A 24 -2.34 18.83 -5.32
C PRO A 24 -3.33 19.91 -4.86
N GLU A 25 -3.58 19.98 -3.55
CA GLU A 25 -4.60 20.85 -2.94
C GLU A 25 -4.42 22.34 -3.28
N GLU A 26 -3.17 22.79 -3.46
CA GLU A 26 -2.82 24.14 -3.91
C GLU A 26 -3.42 24.51 -5.28
N ASN A 27 -3.63 23.53 -6.16
CA ASN A 27 -4.21 23.74 -7.49
C ASN A 27 -5.75 23.67 -7.51
N THR A 28 -6.39 23.29 -6.40
CA THR A 28 -7.86 23.09 -6.33
C THR A 28 -8.55 23.97 -5.31
N ALA A 29 -7.79 24.70 -4.48
CA ALA A 29 -8.28 25.61 -3.45
C ALA A 29 -9.29 26.64 -3.98
N ASP A 30 -9.05 27.23 -5.16
CA ASP A 30 -9.93 28.24 -5.78
C ASP A 30 -11.24 27.68 -6.35
N SER A 31 -11.35 26.36 -6.55
CA SER A 31 -12.55 25.68 -7.09
C SER A 31 -13.40 24.97 -6.03
N GLY A 32 -13.02 25.10 -4.74
CA GLY A 32 -13.67 24.39 -3.63
C GLY A 32 -13.41 22.88 -3.63
N GLY A 33 -12.34 22.43 -4.28
CA GLY A 33 -11.96 21.03 -4.35
C GLY A 33 -11.06 20.61 -3.19
N HIS A 34 -11.62 19.84 -2.24
CA HIS A 34 -10.88 19.28 -1.09
C HIS A 34 -10.58 17.79 -1.26
N VAL A 35 -9.31 17.42 -1.35
CA VAL A 35 -8.93 16.01 -1.39
C VAL A 35 -9.15 15.38 0.00
N ILE A 36 -10.25 14.63 0.19
CA ILE A 36 -10.48 13.90 1.44
C ILE A 36 -10.02 12.46 1.26
N THR A 37 -8.90 12.11 1.89
CA THR A 37 -8.43 10.72 1.97
C THR A 37 -9.10 10.03 3.15
N ARG A 38 -9.82 8.94 2.89
CA ARG A 38 -10.48 8.13 3.90
C ARG A 38 -10.09 6.67 3.78
N GLN A 39 -9.82 6.03 4.92
CA GLN A 39 -9.46 4.62 5.00
C GLN A 39 -10.66 3.79 5.48
N PHE A 40 -10.85 2.64 4.85
CA PHE A 40 -11.88 1.66 5.19
C PHE A 40 -11.23 0.31 5.50
N GLY A 41 -11.75 -0.37 6.53
CA GLY A 41 -11.30 -1.70 6.92
C GLY A 41 -11.77 -2.76 5.92
N THR A 42 -12.95 -2.58 5.34
CA THR A 42 -13.59 -3.55 4.44
C THR A 42 -14.18 -2.92 3.17
N GLU A 43 -14.38 -3.73 2.12
CA GLU A 43 -15.07 -3.31 0.90
C GLU A 43 -16.54 -2.97 1.15
N ALA A 44 -17.19 -3.64 2.11
CA ALA A 44 -18.56 -3.35 2.50
C ALA A 44 -18.71 -1.95 3.12
N GLU A 45 -17.77 -1.55 3.98
CA GLU A 45 -17.70 -0.19 4.54
C GLU A 45 -17.50 0.86 3.45
N TYR A 46 -16.60 0.59 2.49
CA TYR A 46 -16.41 1.45 1.33
C TYR A 46 -17.71 1.59 0.52
N ARG A 47 -18.38 0.47 0.17
CA ARG A 47 -19.61 0.48 -0.63
C ARG A 47 -20.74 1.25 0.06
N ALA A 48 -20.91 1.07 1.37
CA ALA A 48 -21.89 1.82 2.14
C ALA A 48 -21.59 3.33 2.14
N TYR A 49 -20.32 3.71 2.27
CA TYR A 49 -19.91 5.11 2.19
C TYR A 49 -20.09 5.70 0.79
N ALA A 50 -19.73 4.96 -0.26
CA ALA A 50 -19.90 5.39 -1.65
C ALA A 50 -21.37 5.64 -1.98
N MET A 51 -22.26 4.71 -1.62
CA MET A 51 -23.70 4.89 -1.81
C MET A 51 -24.22 6.13 -1.06
N ALA A 52 -23.78 6.35 0.18
CA ALA A 52 -24.20 7.51 0.97
C ALA A 52 -23.71 8.86 0.38
N VAL A 53 -22.54 8.88 -0.28
CA VAL A 53 -22.01 10.09 -0.91
C VAL A 53 -22.67 10.37 -2.26
N GLU A 54 -23.04 9.34 -3.02
CA GLU A 54 -23.74 9.47 -4.29
C GLU A 54 -25.22 9.86 -4.13
N ASP A 55 -25.88 9.43 -3.04
CA ASP A 55 -27.32 9.65 -2.78
C ASP A 55 -27.66 11.01 -2.14
N LEU A 56 -26.66 11.80 -1.71
CA LEU A 56 -26.87 13.16 -1.22
C LEU A 56 -27.19 14.11 -2.40
N GLU A 57 -28.49 14.30 -2.67
CA GLU A 57 -29.10 15.12 -3.74
C GLU A 57 -28.54 16.56 -3.91
N GLY A 58 -27.74 17.07 -2.98
CA GLY A 58 -27.11 18.39 -3.03
C GLY A 58 -25.77 18.48 -3.79
N HIS A 59 -25.24 17.38 -4.35
CA HIS A 59 -23.83 17.31 -4.77
C HIS A 59 -23.59 16.74 -6.19
N ARG A 60 -24.32 17.22 -7.19
CA ARG A 60 -24.17 16.88 -8.63
C ARG A 60 -22.75 17.09 -9.25
N GLY A 61 -21.75 17.49 -8.48
CA GLY A 61 -20.36 17.69 -8.91
C GLY A 61 -19.33 16.83 -8.16
N ARG A 62 -19.75 15.92 -7.28
CA ARG A 62 -18.84 15.00 -6.57
C ARG A 62 -18.80 13.67 -7.29
N GLN A 63 -17.61 13.23 -7.68
CA GLN A 63 -17.39 11.87 -8.17
C GLN A 63 -16.36 11.22 -7.26
N MET A 64 -16.68 10.03 -6.75
CA MET A 64 -15.65 9.17 -6.20
C MET A 64 -14.90 8.54 -7.38
N PRO A 65 -13.60 8.79 -7.54
CA PRO A 65 -12.80 7.92 -8.39
C PRO A 65 -12.89 6.50 -7.84
N ALA A 66 -12.82 5.50 -8.75
CA ALA A 66 -12.71 4.10 -8.34
C ALA A 66 -11.61 3.99 -7.28
N PRO A 67 -11.82 3.20 -6.20
CA PRO A 67 -10.81 3.03 -5.18
C PRO A 67 -9.52 2.66 -5.87
N VAL A 68 -8.47 3.41 -5.60
CA VAL A 68 -7.13 2.91 -5.84
C VAL A 68 -6.93 1.87 -4.76
N THR A 69 -7.40 0.64 -5.01
CA THR A 69 -6.88 -0.55 -4.33
C THR A 69 -5.46 -0.71 -4.80
N SER A 70 -4.58 0.17 -4.33
CA SER A 70 -3.23 -0.27 -4.04
C SER A 70 -3.40 -1.11 -2.79
N PRO A 71 -3.30 -2.45 -2.87
CA PRO A 71 -3.15 -3.24 -1.68
C PRO A 71 -1.78 -2.88 -1.14
N ALA A 72 -1.65 -1.75 -0.44
CA ALA A 72 -0.59 -1.62 0.54
C ALA A 72 -0.79 -2.84 1.44
N PRO A 73 0.12 -3.82 1.43
CA PRO A 73 -0.11 -5.06 2.14
C PRO A 73 -0.33 -4.69 3.60
N SER A 74 -1.55 -4.90 4.08
CA SER A 74 -1.88 -4.69 5.48
C SER A 74 -1.36 -5.91 6.24
N PHE A 75 -0.05 -5.93 6.45
CA PHE A 75 0.61 -6.95 7.25
C PHE A 75 0.03 -6.98 8.65
N ARG A 76 0.06 -8.15 9.26
CA ARG A 76 -0.31 -8.43 10.64
C ARG A 76 0.87 -9.07 11.34
N THR A 77 0.97 -8.89 12.66
CA THR A 77 1.91 -9.67 13.46
C THR A 77 1.67 -11.17 13.25
N GLY A 78 2.74 -11.92 13.00
CA GLY A 78 2.73 -13.33 12.65
C GLY A 78 2.63 -13.63 11.15
N ASP A 79 2.44 -12.63 10.29
CA ASP A 79 2.48 -12.84 8.84
C ASP A 79 3.91 -13.18 8.39
N PHE A 80 4.01 -14.09 7.41
CA PHE A 80 5.27 -14.38 6.73
C PHE A 80 5.41 -13.54 5.45
N VAL A 81 6.58 -12.91 5.30
CA VAL A 81 6.87 -11.96 4.22
C VAL A 81 8.26 -12.21 3.63
N ARG A 82 8.47 -11.67 2.44
CA ARG A 82 9.76 -11.60 1.74
C ARG A 82 10.03 -10.18 1.28
N LEU A 83 11.27 -9.90 0.92
CA LEU A 83 11.61 -8.64 0.27
C LEU A 83 10.99 -8.58 -1.14
N THR A 84 10.61 -7.39 -1.58
CA THR A 84 10.24 -7.15 -2.99
C THR A 84 11.44 -7.30 -3.91
N ASP A 85 11.20 -7.70 -5.15
CA ASP A 85 12.27 -7.80 -6.17
C ASP A 85 12.98 -6.47 -6.40
N GLU A 86 12.25 -5.35 -6.24
CA GLU A 86 12.84 -4.01 -6.29
C GLU A 86 13.86 -3.79 -5.16
N THR A 87 13.50 -4.18 -3.93
CA THR A 87 14.38 -4.06 -2.76
C THR A 87 15.60 -4.97 -2.93
N VAL A 88 15.41 -6.22 -3.35
CA VAL A 88 16.50 -7.16 -3.64
C VAL A 88 17.40 -6.61 -4.75
N GLY A 89 16.83 -6.04 -5.80
CA GLY A 89 17.57 -5.41 -6.88
C GLY A 89 18.37 -4.20 -6.42
N SER A 90 17.85 -3.42 -5.47
CA SER A 90 18.57 -2.31 -4.84
C SER A 90 19.75 -2.80 -4.00
N ILE A 91 19.55 -3.86 -3.23
CA ILE A 91 20.62 -4.53 -2.46
C ILE A 91 21.71 -5.03 -3.41
N ARG A 92 21.34 -5.69 -4.52
CA ARG A 92 22.29 -6.16 -5.53
C ARG A 92 23.15 -5.03 -6.09
N ARG A 93 22.53 -3.91 -6.44
CA ARG A 93 23.27 -2.74 -6.97
C ARG A 93 24.23 -2.13 -5.95
N SER A 94 23.87 -2.16 -4.68
CA SER A 94 24.62 -1.47 -3.62
C SER A 94 25.68 -2.37 -2.95
N PHE A 95 25.41 -3.67 -2.84
CA PHE A 95 26.19 -4.62 -2.04
C PHE A 95 26.63 -5.88 -2.83
N GLY A 96 26.21 -6.02 -4.09
CA GLY A 96 26.56 -7.15 -4.95
C GLY A 96 25.63 -8.36 -4.82
N ASP A 97 25.95 -9.41 -5.60
CA ASP A 97 25.06 -10.56 -5.78
C ASP A 97 24.95 -11.46 -4.53
N GLY A 98 26.03 -11.65 -3.79
CA GLY A 98 26.04 -12.52 -2.60
C GLY A 98 25.01 -12.08 -1.55
N PRO A 99 25.09 -10.83 -1.05
CA PRO A 99 24.10 -10.28 -0.11
C PRO A 99 22.69 -10.28 -0.68
N ALA A 100 22.52 -9.96 -1.97
CA ALA A 100 21.19 -9.93 -2.59
C ALA A 100 20.55 -11.32 -2.68
N ALA A 101 21.32 -12.35 -3.05
CA ALA A 101 20.85 -13.72 -3.11
C ALA A 101 20.44 -14.22 -1.73
N TYR A 102 21.28 -13.96 -0.71
CA TYR A 102 20.94 -14.29 0.68
C TYR A 102 19.65 -13.60 1.13
N ARG A 103 19.53 -12.28 0.95
CA ARG A 103 18.34 -11.50 1.37
C ARG A 103 17.06 -11.84 0.58
N LYS A 104 17.19 -12.38 -0.63
CA LYS A 104 16.05 -12.83 -1.44
C LYS A 104 15.40 -14.08 -0.86
N GLU A 105 16.21 -14.99 -0.32
CA GLU A 105 15.72 -16.29 0.16
C GLU A 105 15.21 -16.25 1.61
N MET A 106 15.57 -15.21 2.37
CA MET A 106 15.11 -15.01 3.75
C MET A 106 13.58 -15.12 3.86
N LEU A 107 13.15 -15.80 4.92
CA LEU A 107 11.74 -15.88 5.30
C LEU A 107 11.55 -15.08 6.58
N LEU A 108 10.77 -14.02 6.49
CA LEU A 108 10.67 -13.02 7.55
C LEU A 108 9.29 -13.11 8.22
N GLU A 109 9.26 -13.21 9.54
CA GLU A 109 8.04 -13.12 10.35
C GLU A 109 7.83 -11.66 10.78
N VAL A 110 6.61 -11.15 10.61
CA VAL A 110 6.24 -9.81 11.09
C VAL A 110 6.05 -9.83 12.61
N ILE A 111 6.85 -9.05 13.34
CA ILE A 111 6.79 -8.94 14.80
C ILE A 111 5.89 -7.77 15.23
N TYR A 112 6.07 -6.61 14.63
CA TYR A 112 5.25 -5.43 14.92
C TYR A 112 5.11 -4.49 13.75
N LEU A 113 4.14 -3.60 13.87
CA LEU A 113 3.81 -2.57 12.88
C LEU A 113 3.90 -1.21 13.56
N ARG A 114 4.67 -0.30 12.97
CA ARG A 114 4.71 1.10 13.37
C ARG A 114 3.98 1.93 12.32
N PRO A 115 2.73 2.32 12.58
CA PRO A 115 1.97 3.11 11.62
C PRO A 115 2.60 4.50 11.47
N SER A 116 2.73 4.94 10.23
CA SER A 116 3.13 6.29 9.84
C SER A 116 2.31 6.69 8.62
N SER A 117 1.94 7.97 8.52
CA SER A 117 1.11 8.49 7.44
C SER A 117 1.79 8.39 6.07
N GLU A 118 3.12 8.39 6.03
CA GLU A 118 3.90 8.41 4.78
C GLU A 118 4.72 7.13 4.58
N ASN A 119 5.26 6.56 5.65
CA ASN A 119 6.21 5.43 5.56
C ASN A 119 5.97 4.42 6.69
N PRO A 120 4.93 3.57 6.59
CA PRO A 120 4.68 2.54 7.60
C PRO A 120 5.90 1.63 7.71
N THR A 121 6.41 1.47 8.93
CA THR A 121 7.57 0.63 9.23
C THR A 121 7.08 -0.69 9.80
N VAL A 122 7.70 -1.78 9.36
CA VAL A 122 7.40 -3.15 9.78
C VAL A 122 8.67 -3.71 10.43
N GLY A 123 8.55 -4.12 11.69
CA GLY A 123 9.58 -4.90 12.36
C GLY A 123 9.43 -6.36 12.00
N VAL A 124 10.45 -6.94 11.39
CA VAL A 124 10.46 -8.34 10.95
C VAL A 124 11.66 -9.08 11.52
N ARG A 125 11.53 -10.39 11.69
CA ARG A 125 12.60 -11.28 12.16
C ARG A 125 12.78 -12.41 11.17
N ASP A 126 14.01 -12.74 10.78
CA ASP A 126 14.28 -13.96 10.02
C ASP A 126 13.94 -15.16 10.90
N ILE A 127 13.22 -16.15 10.37
CA ILE A 127 12.93 -17.37 11.13
C ILE A 127 14.18 -18.16 11.53
N HIS A 128 15.33 -17.89 10.92
CA HIS A 128 16.62 -18.52 11.24
C HIS A 128 17.51 -17.69 12.17
N GLU A 129 17.13 -16.44 12.45
CA GLU A 129 17.92 -15.50 13.26
C GLU A 129 17.05 -14.88 14.39
N ASP A 130 17.69 -14.38 15.43
CA ASP A 130 16.97 -13.84 16.60
C ASP A 130 16.79 -12.31 16.56
N ASP A 131 17.44 -11.62 15.61
CA ASP A 131 17.40 -10.17 15.50
C ASP A 131 16.16 -9.66 14.75
N VAL A 132 15.62 -8.55 15.25
CA VAL A 132 14.51 -7.83 14.60
C VAL A 132 15.10 -6.70 13.75
N GLN A 133 14.73 -6.67 12.48
CA GLN A 133 15.10 -5.65 11.50
C GLN A 133 13.86 -4.83 11.11
N GLU A 134 14.04 -3.53 10.88
CA GLU A 134 12.95 -2.64 10.46
C GLU A 134 13.02 -2.34 8.95
N PHE A 135 11.91 -2.54 8.25
CA PHE A 135 11.77 -2.19 6.83
C PHE A 135 10.57 -1.28 6.61
N ASN A 136 10.60 -0.50 5.53
CA ASN A 136 9.38 0.13 5.02
C ASN A 136 8.45 -0.98 4.49
N ALA A 137 7.14 -0.87 4.75
CA ALA A 137 6.16 -1.84 4.26
C ALA A 137 6.22 -2.04 2.74
N VAL A 138 6.58 -1.01 1.96
CA VAL A 138 6.71 -1.11 0.49
C VAL A 138 7.89 -1.99 0.06
N SER A 139 8.87 -2.19 0.95
CA SER A 139 10.00 -3.07 0.70
C SER A 139 9.67 -4.56 0.91
N LEU A 140 8.48 -4.84 1.46
CA LEU A 140 8.03 -6.18 1.79
C LEU A 140 6.86 -6.58 0.90
N ARG A 141 6.77 -7.88 0.62
CA ARG A 141 5.62 -8.52 0.00
C ARG A 141 5.18 -9.73 0.80
N PRO A 142 3.88 -10.07 0.80
CA PRO A 142 3.42 -11.33 1.36
C PRO A 142 4.13 -12.53 0.71
N LEU A 143 4.34 -13.58 1.49
CA LEU A 143 4.80 -14.85 0.98
C LEU A 143 3.74 -15.44 0.03
N THR A 144 4.16 -15.93 -1.14
CA THR A 144 3.25 -16.54 -2.11
C THR A 144 3.31 -18.06 -2.05
N ALA A 145 2.34 -18.73 -2.67
CA ALA A 145 2.36 -20.18 -2.81
C ALA A 145 3.60 -20.69 -3.59
N GLU A 146 4.10 -19.91 -4.56
CA GLU A 146 5.31 -20.25 -5.30
C GLU A 146 6.56 -20.19 -4.41
N ASP A 147 6.64 -19.21 -3.51
CA ASP A 147 7.74 -19.14 -2.52
C ASP A 147 7.75 -20.38 -1.63
N LEU A 148 6.57 -20.80 -1.15
CA LEU A 148 6.42 -22.01 -0.33
C LEU A 148 6.88 -23.25 -1.10
N LEU A 149 6.46 -23.40 -2.36
CA LEU A 149 6.88 -24.53 -3.20
C LEU A 149 8.39 -24.54 -3.46
N GLY A 150 9.02 -23.36 -3.61
CA GLY A 150 10.47 -23.24 -3.73
C GLY A 150 11.22 -23.70 -2.47
N ILE A 151 10.68 -23.40 -1.29
CA ILE A 151 11.23 -23.85 0.00
C ILE A 151 11.16 -25.39 0.10
N PHE A 152 10.04 -26.01 -0.25
CA PHE A 152 9.86 -27.47 -0.16
C PHE A 152 10.57 -28.27 -1.26
N SER A 153 10.95 -27.64 -2.37
CA SER A 153 11.64 -28.32 -3.48
C SER A 153 13.16 -28.45 -3.27
N THR A 154 13.70 -27.88 -2.18
CA THR A 154 15.13 -27.92 -1.84
C THR A 154 15.43 -28.94 -0.72
N VAL A 155 14.46 -29.80 -0.37
CA VAL A 155 14.60 -30.90 0.61
C VAL A 155 14.82 -32.24 -0.10
#